data_AF-A0A930F4G5-F1
#
_entry.id   AF-A0A930F4G5-F1
#
_cell.length_a   1.000
_cell.length_b   1.000
_cell.length_c   1.000
_cell.angle_alpha   90.00
_cell.angle_beta   90.00
_cell.angle_gamma   90.00
#
_symmetry.space_group_name_H-M   'P 1'
#
loop_
_entity.id
_entity.type
_entity.pdbx_description
1 polymer ?
#
loop_
_entity_poly.entity_id
_entity_poly.type
_entity_poly.pdbx_seq_one_letter_code
_entity_poly.pdbx_strand_id
1 'polypeptide(L)' 'MKNHEYKLIKRGVCRKCGCTENSACYVSGIGTCWWVDDTKTLCSHCFYGYCELPLEESVGEQNG' A
#
# COMPACT_ATOMS: atom_id res chain seq x y z
N MET A 1 21.15 28.87 -13.20
CA MET A 1 20.48 28.60 -11.91
C MET A 1 19.76 27.28 -12.07
N LYS A 2 20.25 26.20 -11.45
CA LYS A 2 19.62 24.87 -11.58
C LYS A 2 18.48 24.83 -10.57
N ASN A 3 17.24 24.82 -11.07
CA ASN A 3 16.03 24.71 -10.26
C ASN A 3 16.06 23.36 -9.56
N HIS A 4 16.48 23.37 -8.30
CA HIS A 4 16.36 22.21 -7.43
C HIS A 4 14.88 22.14 -7.04
N GLU A 5 14.07 21.48 -7.88
CA GLU A 5 12.75 21.00 -7.52
C GLU A 5 12.92 20.02 -6.35
N TYR A 6 13.03 20.55 -5.14
CA TYR A 6 12.93 19.75 -3.93
C TYR A 6 11.50 19.22 -3.92
N LYS A 7 11.33 18.00 -4.42
CA LYS A 7 10.05 17.30 -4.37
C LYS A 7 9.70 17.15 -2.88
N LEU A 8 8.86 18.06 -2.38
CA LEU A 8 8.34 18.00 -1.02
C LEU A 8 7.64 16.65 -0.88
N ILE A 9 8.30 15.70 -0.23
CA ILE A 9 7.69 14.41 0.02
C ILE A 9 6.56 14.66 1.01
N LYS A 10 5.32 14.55 0.51
CA LYS A 10 4.12 14.79 1.29
C LYS A 10 3.98 13.66 2.31
N ARG A 11 4.36 13.95 3.56
CA ARG A 11 4.21 13.02 4.69
C ARG A 11 2.73 12.74 4.95
N GLY A 12 2.44 11.55 5.47
CA GLY A 12 1.08 11.09 5.74
C GLY A 12 0.31 10.66 4.49
N VAL A 13 0.99 10.50 3.35
CA VAL A 13 0.41 9.99 2.11
C VAL A 13 1.32 8.90 1.56
N CYS A 14 0.78 7.71 1.33
CA CYS A 14 1.54 6.62 0.72
C CYS A 14 1.90 6.98 -0.72
N ARG A 15 3.18 6.97 -1.06
CA ARG A 15 3.67 7.30 -2.42
C ARG A 15 3.29 6.28 -3.50
N LYS A 16 2.81 5.09 -3.12
CA LYS A 16 2.40 4.02 -4.05
C LYS A 16 0.89 4.04 -4.33
N CYS A 17 0.06 4.01 -3.28
CA CYS A 17 -1.40 3.92 -3.42
C CYS A 17 -2.15 5.21 -3.05
N GLY A 18 -1.48 6.22 -2.46
CA GLY A 18 -2.10 7.48 -2.05
C GLY A 18 -2.91 7.40 -0.74
N CYS A 19 -2.94 6.27 -0.05
CA CYS A 19 -3.67 6.15 1.22
C CYS A 19 -3.14 7.14 2.28
N THR A 20 -4.01 7.54 3.19
CA THR A 20 -3.69 8.42 4.32
C THR A 20 -4.15 7.78 5.63
N GLU A 21 -3.91 8.45 6.76
CA GLU A 21 -4.38 7.97 8.07
C GLU A 21 -5.92 7.90 8.13
N ASN A 22 -6.63 8.76 7.40
CA ASN A 22 -8.10 8.76 7.31
C ASN A 22 -8.65 7.90 6.16
N SER A 23 -7.78 7.40 5.28
CA SER A 23 -8.14 6.62 4.10
C SER A 23 -7.21 5.41 3.94
N ALA A 24 -6.99 4.69 5.04
CA ALA A 24 -6.10 3.53 5.08
C ALA A 24 -6.58 2.46 4.09
N CYS A 25 -5.64 1.80 3.41
CA CYS A 25 -5.96 0.59 2.66
C CYS A 25 -6.53 -0.45 3.62
N TYR A 26 -7.49 -1.23 3.14
CA TYR A 26 -8.03 -2.38 3.83
C TYR A 26 -7.80 -3.62 2.96
N VAL A 27 -7.52 -4.75 3.59
CA VAL A 27 -7.50 -6.07 2.95
C VAL A 27 -8.25 -7.02 3.87
N SER A 28 -9.25 -7.71 3.34
CA SER A 28 -10.01 -8.72 4.09
C SER A 28 -9.07 -9.77 4.68
N GLY A 29 -9.19 -10.06 5.98
CA GLY A 29 -8.33 -11.00 6.71
C GLY A 29 -7.01 -10.42 7.25
N ILE A 30 -6.58 -9.23 6.80
CA ILE A 30 -5.40 -8.53 7.32
C ILE A 30 -5.80 -7.29 8.13
N GLY A 31 -6.82 -6.58 7.67
CA GLY A 31 -7.28 -5.33 8.29
C GLY A 31 -6.75 -4.08 7.57
N THR A 32 -6.62 -2.99 8.32
CA THR A 32 -6.15 -1.70 7.81
C THR A 32 -4.62 -1.62 7.76
N CYS A 33 -4.09 -0.93 6.76
CA CYS A 33 -2.65 -0.69 6.66
C CYS A 33 -2.17 0.33 7.70
N TRP A 34 -0.87 0.28 8.03
CA TRP A 34 -0.18 1.25 8.89
C TRP A 34 1.04 1.84 8.17
N TRP A 35 1.62 2.92 8.71
CA TRP A 35 2.88 3.47 8.22
C TRP A 35 4.05 2.55 8.60
N VAL A 36 4.88 2.16 7.64
CA VAL A 36 6.02 1.27 7.91
C VAL A 36 7.21 1.98 8.53
N ASP A 37 7.26 3.30 8.38
CA ASP A 37 8.38 4.14 8.80
C ASP A 37 7.90 5.54 9.24
N ASP A 38 8.74 6.23 10.02
CA ASP A 38 8.42 7.53 10.61
C ASP A 38 8.24 8.66 9.59
N THR A 39 8.72 8.49 8.35
CA THR A 39 8.46 9.47 7.30
C THR A 39 6.99 9.46 6.88
N LYS A 40 6.26 8.38 7.18
CA LYS A 40 4.84 8.18 6.83
C LYS A 40 4.61 8.37 5.33
N THR A 41 5.49 7.80 4.51
CA THR A 41 5.42 7.93 3.04
C THR A 41 5.13 6.60 2.35
N LEU A 42 5.09 5.50 3.09
CA LEU A 42 4.80 4.16 2.58
C LEU A 42 3.93 3.40 3.59
N CYS A 43 2.86 2.75 3.11
CA CYS A 43 2.00 1.92 3.95
C CYS A 43 2.41 0.44 3.91
N SER A 44 2.06 -0.31 4.95
CA SER A 44 2.42 -1.72 5.13
C SER A 44 1.92 -2.60 3.98
N HIS A 45 0.71 -2.37 3.47
CA HIS A 45 0.17 -3.13 2.35
C HIS A 45 1.00 -2.95 1.07
N CYS A 46 1.41 -1.70 0.78
CA CYS A 46 2.27 -1.39 -0.37
C CYS A 46 3.73 -1.84 -0.20
N PHE A 47 4.19 -2.00 1.04
CA PHE A 47 5.51 -2.51 1.36
C PHE A 47 5.56 -4.04 1.22
N TYR A 48 4.61 -4.75 1.82
CA TYR A 48 4.52 -6.23 1.78
C TYR A 48 3.84 -6.78 0.53
N GLY A 49 3.19 -5.94 -0.27
CA GLY A 49 2.49 -6.37 -1.48
C GLY A 49 1.12 -7.00 -1.20
N TYR A 50 0.46 -6.61 -0.12
CA TYR A 50 -0.93 -7.01 0.12
C TYR A 50 -1.83 -6.24 -0.85
N CYS A 51 -2.25 -6.92 -1.89
CA CYS A 51 -3.32 -6.49 -2.77
C CYS A 51 -4.51 -7.40 -2.52
N GLU A 52 -5.72 -6.84 -2.54
CA GLU A 52 -6.92 -7.63 -2.66
C GLU A 52 -6.86 -8.32 -4.02
N LEU A 53 -6.33 -9.54 -4.06
CA LEU A 53 -6.51 -10.40 -5.23
C LEU A 53 -8.02 -10.67 -5.32
N PRO A 54 -8.66 -10.42 -6.47
CA PRO A 54 -10.05 -10.79 -6.63
C PRO A 54 -10.20 -12.28 -6.31
N LEU A 55 -11.26 -12.64 -5.58
CA LEU A 55 -11.55 -14.00 -5.10
C LEU A 55 -11.86 -15.01 -6.22
N GLU A 56 -11.18 -14.95 -7.36
CA GLU A 56 -11.33 -15.94 -8.44
C GLU A 56 -9.98 -16.23 -9.09
N GLU A 57 -9.19 -17.10 -8.45
CA GLU A 57 -8.63 -18.29 -9.10
C GLU A 57 -7.93 -19.16 -8.04
N SER A 58 -8.74 -19.90 -7.31
CA SER A 58 -8.33 -21.19 -6.73
C SER A 58 -9.21 -22.31 -7.30
N VAL A 59 -9.40 -22.31 -8.62
CA VAL A 59 -9.66 -23.56 -9.37
C VAL A 59 -8.30 -24.11 -9.79
N GLY A 60 -7.56 -24.61 -8.80
CA GLY A 60 -6.36 -25.41 -8.98
C GLY A 60 -6.68 -26.86 -8.65
N GLU A 61 -7.31 -27.52 -9.60
CA GLU A 61 -7.09 -28.91 -10.00
C GLU A 61 -6.52 -29.87 -8.92
N GLN A 62 -7.37 -30.76 -8.40
CA GLN A 62 -6.94 -32.03 -7.82
C GLN A 62 -7.46 -33.15 -8.72
N ASN A 63 -6.64 -33.51 -9.71
CA ASN A 63 -6.72 -34.78 -10.44
C ASN A 63 -6.37 -35.93 -9.48
N GLY A 64 -7.17 -37.00 -9.45
CA GLY A 64 -6.85 -38.26 -8.78
C GLY A 64 -8.06 -39.04 -8.33
#